data_AF-X0SG08-F1
#
_entry.id   AF-X0SG08-F1
#
_cell.length_a   1.000
_cell.length_b   1.000
_cell.length_c   1.000
_cell.angle_alpha   90.00
_cell.angle_beta   90.00
_cell.angle_gamma   90.00
#
_symmetry.space_group_name_H-M   'P 1'
#
loop_
_entity.id
_entity.type
_entity.pdbx_description
1 polymer ?
#
loop_
_entity_poly.entity_id
_entity_poly.type
_entity_poly.pdbx_seq_one_letter_code
_entity_poly.pdbx_strand_id
1 'polypeptide(L)'
;DEFTRGKPHPMIDPYVRQERILSEAKDKETAIILMDFVLGFGSNPDPAGEMIPYIQKAGKIAAKDGRHICIISSVCGTEEDPQNIIGQEKKLKEEGVIVMPSNAQAVRLAAAIVLSRRNSQ
;
A
#
# COMPACT_ATOMS: atom_id res chain seq x y z
N ASP A 1 6.26 9.97 -16.63
CA ASP A 1 6.82 8.61 -16.52
C ASP A 1 8.33 8.58 -16.29
N GLU A 2 8.73 9.01 -15.09
CA GLU A 2 10.12 8.92 -14.60
C GLU A 2 10.45 7.52 -14.08
N PHE A 3 9.45 6.83 -13.50
CA PHE A 3 9.60 5.51 -12.85
C PHE A 3 9.30 4.31 -13.77
N THR A 4 8.88 4.54 -15.01
CA THR A 4 8.40 3.52 -15.96
C THR A 4 9.18 3.52 -17.28
N ARG A 5 10.31 4.23 -17.35
CA ARG A 5 11.16 4.25 -18.55
C ARG A 5 11.62 2.81 -18.88
N GLY A 6 11.06 2.23 -19.94
CA GLY A 6 11.36 0.87 -20.38
C GLY A 6 10.70 -0.25 -19.57
N LYS A 7 9.73 0.05 -18.69
CA LYS A 7 8.98 -0.94 -17.88
C LYS A 7 7.47 -0.79 -18.12
N PRO A 8 6.67 -1.87 -18.00
CA PRO A 8 5.21 -1.76 -18.01
C PRO A 8 4.71 -0.82 -16.91
N HIS A 9 3.53 -0.21 -17.11
CA HIS A 9 2.94 0.69 -16.13
C HIS A 9 2.71 -0.03 -14.78
N PRO A 10 2.87 0.61 -13.61
CA PRO A 10 2.86 -0.08 -12.31
C PRO A 10 1.50 -0.65 -11.90
N MET A 11 0.45 -0.33 -12.66
CA MET A 11 -0.87 -0.93 -12.56
C MET A 11 -0.92 -2.34 -13.18
N ILE A 12 -0.04 -2.62 -14.14
CA ILE A 12 0.07 -3.88 -14.87
C ILE A 12 1.15 -4.74 -14.20
N ASP A 13 2.35 -4.17 -14.05
CA ASP A 13 3.50 -4.82 -13.41
C ASP A 13 3.78 -4.18 -12.05
N PRO A 14 3.51 -4.87 -10.93
CA PRO A 14 3.68 -4.31 -9.60
C PRO A 14 5.15 -4.21 -9.16
N TYR A 15 6.12 -4.72 -9.92
CA TYR A 15 7.52 -4.87 -9.50
C TYR A 15 8.12 -3.59 -8.91
N VAL A 16 7.94 -2.44 -9.57
CA VAL A 16 8.47 -1.15 -9.08
C VAL A 16 7.85 -0.76 -7.73
N ARG A 17 6.57 -1.08 -7.52
CA ARG A 17 5.87 -0.81 -6.25
C ARG A 17 6.37 -1.74 -5.15
N GLN A 18 6.56 -3.02 -5.49
CA GLN A 18 7.09 -4.04 -4.58
C GLN A 18 8.49 -3.67 -4.08
N GLU A 19 9.40 -3.25 -4.97
CA GLU A 19 10.72 -2.74 -4.60
C GLU A 19 10.65 -1.48 -3.75
N ARG A 20 9.74 -0.56 -4.08
CA ARG A 20 9.57 0.68 -3.32
C ARG A 20 9.15 0.41 -1.88
N ILE A 21 8.22 -0.50 -1.63
CA ILE A 21 7.82 -0.89 -0.26
C ILE A 21 9.02 -1.35 0.56
N LEU A 22 9.88 -2.20 -0.02
CA LEU A 22 11.06 -2.70 0.71
C LEU A 22 12.11 -1.63 0.95
N SER A 23 12.23 -0.67 0.03
CA SER A 23 13.14 0.47 0.17
C SER A 23 12.67 1.38 1.32
N GLU A 24 11.39 1.73 1.33
CA GLU A 24 10.76 2.52 2.40
C GLU A 24 10.81 1.80 3.75
N ALA A 25 10.70 0.47 3.78
CA ALA A 25 10.80 -0.29 5.02
C ALA A 25 12.18 -0.19 5.68
N LYS A 26 13.23 -0.07 4.86
CA LYS A 26 14.62 0.07 5.32
C LYS A 26 14.95 1.49 5.77
N ASP A 27 14.20 2.48 5.29
CA ASP A 27 14.33 3.84 5.79
C ASP A 27 13.80 3.92 7.22
N LYS A 28 14.61 4.50 8.10
CA LYS A 28 14.28 4.65 9.53
C LYS A 28 13.34 5.81 9.77
N GLU A 29 13.27 6.79 8.86
CA GLU A 29 12.36 7.92 8.95
C GLU A 29 10.93 7.57 8.49
N THR A 30 10.76 6.48 7.75
CA THR A 30 9.46 6.05 7.26
C THR A 30 8.57 5.55 8.39
N ALA A 31 7.51 6.32 8.66
CA ALA A 31 6.49 6.02 9.64
C ALA A 31 5.23 5.37 9.04
N ILE A 32 4.89 5.74 7.79
CA ILE A 32 3.65 5.34 7.12
C ILE A 32 3.96 5.00 5.66
N ILE A 33 3.39 3.91 5.16
CA ILE A 33 3.32 3.62 3.71
C ILE A 33 1.86 3.75 3.29
N LEU A 34 1.60 4.65 2.35
CA LEU A 34 0.27 4.88 1.76
C LEU A 34 0.22 4.24 0.36
N MET A 35 -0.82 3.45 0.10
CA MET A 35 -1.00 2.75 -1.19
C MET A 35 -2.40 2.95 -1.76
N ASP A 36 -2.51 3.05 -3.07
CA ASP A 36 -3.78 3.00 -3.78
C ASP A 36 -3.82 1.82 -4.75
N PHE A 37 -4.97 1.15 -4.82
CA PHE A 37 -5.21 0.03 -5.70
C PHE A 37 -6.34 0.41 -6.66
N VAL A 38 -6.05 0.50 -7.95
CA VAL A 38 -7.06 0.82 -8.97
C VAL A 38 -7.34 -0.44 -9.76
N LEU A 39 -8.61 -0.85 -9.76
CA LEU A 39 -9.10 -2.05 -10.42
C LEU A 39 -9.58 -1.73 -11.85
N GLY A 40 -10.04 -2.77 -12.54
CA GLY A 40 -10.61 -2.65 -13.88
C GLY A 40 -9.77 -3.28 -14.98
N PHE A 41 -10.25 -3.12 -16.21
CA PHE A 41 -9.63 -3.75 -17.37
C PHE A 41 -8.21 -3.21 -17.61
N GLY A 42 -7.28 -4.13 -17.85
CA GLY A 42 -5.86 -3.79 -18.04
C GLY A 42 -5.07 -3.62 -16.74
N SER A 43 -5.71 -3.61 -15.56
CA SER A 43 -5.00 -3.73 -14.28
C SER A 43 -4.56 -5.17 -14.03
N ASN A 44 -3.59 -5.33 -13.13
CA ASN A 44 -3.18 -6.62 -12.61
C ASN A 44 -4.42 -7.45 -12.14
N PRO A 45 -4.48 -8.78 -12.37
CA PRO A 45 -5.62 -9.61 -11.94
C PRO A 45 -5.80 -9.73 -10.42
N ASP A 46 -4.72 -9.57 -9.65
CA ASP A 46 -4.74 -9.66 -8.18
C ASP A 46 -3.81 -8.63 -7.52
N PRO A 47 -4.11 -7.32 -7.64
CA PRO A 47 -3.17 -6.27 -7.30
C PRO A 47 -2.86 -6.22 -5.80
N ALA A 48 -3.80 -6.53 -4.90
CA ALA A 48 -3.52 -6.63 -3.48
C ALA A 48 -2.71 -7.89 -3.15
N GLY A 49 -3.05 -9.03 -3.76
CA GLY A 49 -2.33 -10.29 -3.57
C GLY A 49 -0.84 -10.17 -3.88
N GLU A 50 -0.50 -9.51 -4.97
CA GLU A 50 0.87 -9.23 -5.39
C GLU A 50 1.67 -8.37 -4.39
N MET A 51 0.98 -7.59 -3.54
CA MET A 51 1.64 -6.73 -2.54
C MET A 51 1.77 -7.39 -1.17
N ILE A 52 0.96 -8.41 -0.84
CA ILE A 52 0.94 -9.05 0.48
C ILE A 52 2.32 -9.56 0.94
N PRO A 53 3.09 -10.32 0.12
CA PRO A 53 4.41 -10.78 0.55
C PRO A 53 5.38 -9.64 0.88
N TYR A 54 5.21 -8.47 0.26
CA TYR A 54 6.05 -7.29 0.46
C TYR A 54 5.61 -6.47 1.67
N ILE A 55 4.31 -6.38 1.93
CA ILE A 55 3.75 -5.83 3.17
C ILE A 55 4.28 -6.61 4.38
N GLN A 56 4.22 -7.94 4.34
CA GLN A 56 4.76 -8.80 5.39
C GLN A 56 6.27 -8.62 5.59
N LYS A 57 7.03 -8.55 4.49
CA LYS A 57 8.49 -8.30 4.55
C LYS A 57 8.80 -6.92 5.12
N ALA A 58 8.06 -5.88 4.74
CA ALA A 58 8.22 -4.53 5.27
C ALA A 58 7.99 -4.49 6.79
N GLY A 59 6.92 -5.14 7.27
CA GLY A 59 6.65 -5.29 8.70
C GLY A 59 7.80 -5.99 9.44
N LYS A 60 8.34 -7.08 8.88
CA LYS A 60 9.50 -7.79 9.46
C LYS A 60 10.77 -6.93 9.49
N ILE A 61 11.02 -6.12 8.46
CA ILE A 61 12.17 -5.20 8.42
C ILE A 61 12.04 -4.16 9.53
N ALA A 62 10.89 -3.49 9.63
CA ALA A 62 10.65 -2.48 10.65
C ALA A 62 10.75 -3.07 12.07
N ALA A 63 10.17 -4.25 12.30
CA ALA A 63 10.17 -4.91 13.60
C ALA A 63 11.58 -5.27 14.08
N LYS A 64 12.51 -5.64 13.18
CA LYS A 64 13.92 -5.89 13.54
C LYS A 64 14.62 -4.66 14.11
N ASP A 65 14.18 -3.47 13.72
CA ASP A 65 14.69 -2.20 14.23
C ASP A 65 13.89 -1.68 15.44
N GLY A 66 12.96 -2.47 15.98
CA GLY A 66 12.04 -2.03 17.05
C GLY A 66 11.05 -0.95 16.60
N ARG A 67 10.83 -0.81 15.29
CA ARG A 67 9.92 0.17 14.69
C ARG A 67 8.63 -0.50 14.23
N HIS A 68 7.62 0.33 13.98
CA HIS A 68 6.39 -0.07 13.33
C HIS A 68 6.05 0.90 12.19
N ILE A 69 5.81 0.35 11.00
CA ILE A 69 5.34 1.09 9.83
C ILE A 69 3.84 0.87 9.72
N CYS A 70 3.06 1.94 9.81
CA CYS A 70 1.63 1.89 9.57
C CYS A 70 1.37 1.82 8.06
N ILE A 71 0.58 0.85 7.61
CA ILE A 71 0.23 0.73 6.20
C ILE A 71 -1.24 1.09 6.02
N ILE A 72 -1.49 2.06 5.15
CA ILE A 72 -2.82 2.59 4.86
C ILE A 72 -3.06 2.44 3.36
N SER A 73 -4.28 2.09 2.97
CA SER A 73 -4.62 2.02 1.57
C SER A 73 -6.04 2.46 1.23
N SER A 74 -6.31 2.61 -0.06
CA SER A 74 -7.67 2.67 -0.61
C SER A 74 -7.76 1.81 -1.87
N VAL A 75 -8.91 1.17 -2.08
CA VAL A 75 -9.19 0.41 -3.31
C VAL A 75 -10.24 1.19 -4.11
N CYS A 76 -9.91 1.50 -5.36
CA CYS A 76 -10.76 2.23 -6.30
C CYS A 76 -11.17 1.27 -7.43
N GLY A 77 -12.46 1.03 -7.55
CA GLY A 77 -13.02 0.09 -8.52
C GLY A 77 -14.49 -0.18 -8.19
N THR A 78 -15.04 -1.18 -8.84
CA THR A 78 -16.44 -1.61 -8.72
C THR A 78 -16.53 -3.09 -8.39
N GLU A 79 -17.72 -3.55 -8.00
CA GLU A 79 -17.99 -4.98 -7.82
C GLU A 79 -17.97 -5.76 -9.14
N GLU A 80 -18.15 -5.07 -10.26
CA GLU A 80 -18.13 -5.65 -11.61
C GLU A 80 -16.71 -5.82 -12.17
N ASP A 81 -15.70 -5.22 -11.53
CA ASP A 81 -14.32 -5.35 -11.97
C ASP A 81 -13.78 -6.78 -11.77
N PRO A 82 -12.98 -7.32 -12.71
CA PRO A 82 -12.51 -8.71 -12.67
C PRO A 82 -11.75 -9.11 -11.39
N GLN A 83 -11.15 -8.13 -10.70
CA GLN A 83 -10.30 -8.35 -9.54
C GLN A 83 -11.08 -8.61 -8.23
N ASN A 84 -12.42 -8.42 -8.22
CA ASN A 84 -13.29 -8.51 -7.05
C ASN A 84 -12.85 -7.57 -5.91
N ILE A 85 -13.41 -6.36 -5.87
CA ILE A 85 -13.06 -5.33 -4.89
C ILE A 85 -13.13 -5.82 -3.44
N ILE A 86 -14.17 -6.59 -3.07
CA ILE A 86 -14.36 -7.12 -1.72
C ILE A 86 -13.23 -8.09 -1.36
N GLY A 87 -12.83 -8.94 -2.31
CA GLY A 87 -11.71 -9.86 -2.17
C GLY A 87 -10.37 -9.14 -1.98
N GLN A 88 -10.13 -8.08 -2.76
CA GLN A 88 -8.91 -7.26 -2.64
C GLN A 88 -8.84 -6.56 -1.28
N GLU A 89 -9.92 -5.92 -0.84
CA GLU A 89 -9.97 -5.27 0.47
C GLU A 89 -9.77 -6.25 1.62
N LYS A 90 -10.37 -7.44 1.53
CA LYS A 90 -10.27 -8.48 2.56
C LYS A 90 -8.81 -8.90 2.76
N LYS A 91 -8.08 -9.19 1.68
CA LYS A 91 -6.65 -9.56 1.74
C LYS A 91 -5.82 -8.50 2.46
N LEU A 92 -6.06 -7.21 2.16
CA LEU A 92 -5.34 -6.11 2.80
C LEU A 92 -5.67 -6.02 4.29
N LYS A 93 -6.95 -6.11 4.66
CA LYS A 93 -7.40 -6.04 6.06
C LYS A 93 -6.86 -7.19 6.90
N GLU A 94 -6.79 -8.40 6.34
CA GLU A 94 -6.23 -9.59 7.01
C GLU A 94 -4.73 -9.43 7.35
N GLU A 95 -4.00 -8.61 6.57
CA GLU A 95 -2.59 -8.28 6.80
C GLU A 95 -2.40 -7.04 7.71
N GLY A 96 -3.49 -6.55 8.32
CA GLY A 96 -3.46 -5.39 9.22
C GLY A 96 -3.34 -4.04 8.50
N VAL A 97 -3.54 -3.98 7.18
CA VAL A 97 -3.59 -2.73 6.43
C VAL A 97 -4.89 -1.99 6.75
N ILE A 98 -4.79 -0.68 7.03
CA ILE A 98 -5.98 0.17 7.21
C ILE A 98 -6.51 0.55 5.82
N VAL A 99 -7.63 -0.06 5.41
CA VAL A 99 -8.28 0.23 4.13
C VAL A 99 -9.34 1.32 4.33
N MET A 100 -9.13 2.47 3.71
CA MET A 100 -10.04 3.61 3.74
C MET A 100 -10.91 3.66 2.47
N PRO A 101 -12.14 4.20 2.55
CA PRO A 101 -13.09 4.17 1.42
C PRO A 101 -12.68 5.03 0.21
N SER A 102 -11.67 5.90 0.37
CA SER A 102 -11.16 6.72 -0.72
C SER A 102 -9.71 7.13 -0.46
N ASN A 103 -8.98 7.43 -1.53
CA ASN A 103 -7.62 7.98 -1.42
C ASN A 103 -7.58 9.26 -0.57
N ALA A 104 -8.58 10.13 -0.73
CA ALA A 104 -8.67 11.36 0.07
C ALA A 104 -8.81 11.08 1.58
N GLN A 105 -9.58 10.06 1.97
CA GLN A 105 -9.67 9.64 3.37
C GLN A 105 -8.39 8.94 3.86
N ALA A 106 -7.74 8.15 3.00
CA ALA A 106 -6.47 7.50 3.30
C ALA A 106 -5.37 8.53 3.61
N VAL A 107 -5.25 9.56 2.77
CA VAL A 107 -4.32 10.69 2.99
C VAL A 107 -4.65 11.46 4.26
N ARG A 108 -5.93 11.78 4.51
CA ARG A 108 -6.34 12.48 5.74
C ARG A 108 -5.98 11.69 6.99
N LEU A 109 -6.18 10.38 6.98
CA LEU A 109 -5.78 9.51 8.09
C LEU A 109 -4.25 9.50 8.27
N ALA A 110 -3.50 9.34 7.19
CA ALA A 110 -2.04 9.37 7.25
C ALA A 110 -1.53 10.69 7.85
N ALA A 111 -2.06 11.83 7.39
CA ALA A 111 -1.72 13.14 7.92
C ALA A 111 -2.06 13.27 9.42
N ALA A 112 -3.23 12.80 9.83
CA ALA A 112 -3.64 12.82 11.23
C ALA A 112 -2.65 12.01 12.11
N ILE A 113 -2.26 10.81 11.68
CA ILE A 113 -1.29 9.96 12.42
C ILE A 113 0.07 10.66 12.56
N VAL A 114 0.58 11.26 11.49
CA VAL A 114 1.87 11.99 11.52
C VAL A 114 1.78 13.19 12.48
N LEU A 115 0.71 13.98 12.40
CA LEU A 115 0.53 15.16 13.27
C LEU A 115 0.37 14.77 14.74
N SER A 116 -0.37 13.71 15.06
CA SER A 116 -0.51 13.21 16.43
C SER A 116 0.82 12.75 17.02
N ARG A 117 1.69 12.12 16.22
CA ARG A 117 3.05 11.73 16.66
C ARG A 117 3.93 12.95 16.98
N ARG A 118 3.83 14.02 16.20
CA ARG A 118 4.59 15.27 16.45
C ARG A 118 4.18 15.97 17.74
N ASN A 119 2.92 15.86 18.13
CA ASN A 119 2.40 16.47 19.37
C ASN A 119 2.68 15.63 20.63
N SER A 120 3.17 14.40 20.46
CA SER A 120 3.46 13.45 21.55
C SER A 120 4.97 13.32 21.84
N GLN A 121 5.81 14.10 21.13
CA GLN A 121 7.24 14.29 21.38
C GLN A 121 7.45 15.69 21.97
#